data_AF-A0A6G3QWR7-F1
#
_entry.id   AF-A0A6G3QWR7-F1
#
_cell.length_a   1.000
_cell.length_b   1.000
_cell.length_c   1.000
_cell.angle_alpha   90.00
_cell.angle_beta   90.00
_cell.angle_gamma   90.00
#
_symmetry.space_group_name_H-M   'P 1'
#
loop_
_entity.id
_entity.type
_entity.pdbx_description
1 polymer ?
#
loop_
_entity_poly.entity_id
_entity_poly.type
_entity_poly.pdbx_seq_one_letter_code
_entity_poly.pdbx_strand_id
1 'polypeptide(L)'
;MLRKQGTTILGATALVLAGVVGGAAPVQAAPVQITAGGTAPACIQRSVVNNPDGGMQAWLYNKCGKTMRVKVVVKNWRDTSCKSIKNKQSAYFRTVGGRYDRTAVC
;
A
#
# COMPACT_ATOMS: atom_id res chain seq x y z
N MET A 1 9.88 -16.06 -60.87
CA MET A 1 9.76 -14.59 -60.96
C MET A 1 10.82 -13.95 -60.06
N LEU A 2 11.44 -12.90 -60.57
CA LEU A 2 12.69 -12.25 -60.13
C LEU A 2 12.51 -11.24 -58.98
N ARG A 3 13.60 -10.97 -58.24
CA ARG A 3 14.08 -9.69 -57.61
C ARG A 3 14.38 -9.87 -56.10
N LYS A 4 15.46 -9.35 -55.52
CA LYS A 4 16.60 -8.50 -55.94
C LYS A 4 17.65 -8.54 -54.81
N GLN A 5 18.92 -8.48 -55.17
CA GLN A 5 20.05 -8.21 -54.25
C GLN A 5 20.05 -6.73 -53.82
N GLY A 6 20.59 -6.43 -52.63
CA GLY A 6 20.79 -5.06 -52.14
C GLY A 6 21.84 -4.98 -51.03
N THR A 7 23.05 -4.61 -51.42
CA THR A 7 24.28 -4.37 -50.63
C THR A 7 24.19 -3.14 -49.70
N THR A 8 25.22 -2.97 -48.86
CA THR A 8 25.81 -1.70 -48.31
C THR A 8 25.28 -1.26 -46.93
N ILE A 9 26.00 -0.65 -45.96
CA ILE A 9 27.28 0.10 -45.85
C ILE A 9 27.81 -0.04 -44.39
N LEU A 10 29.14 0.09 -44.22
CA LEU A 10 29.87 0.39 -42.98
C LEU A 10 29.35 1.61 -42.20
N GLY A 11 29.58 1.64 -40.89
CA GLY A 11 29.39 2.84 -40.07
C GLY A 11 29.99 2.69 -38.67
N ALA A 12 31.29 2.97 -38.53
CA ALA A 12 31.93 3.20 -37.25
C ALA A 12 31.55 4.61 -36.75
N THR A 13 31.04 4.72 -35.52
CA THR A 13 30.85 6.01 -34.85
C THR A 13 31.47 5.97 -33.46
N ALA A 14 32.41 6.91 -33.28
CA ALA A 14 33.21 7.13 -32.10
C ALA A 14 32.37 7.57 -30.89
N LEU A 15 32.69 7.01 -29.72
CA LEU A 15 32.17 7.44 -28.43
C LEU A 15 32.83 8.75 -28.01
N VAL A 16 32.04 9.83 -27.98
CA VAL A 16 32.42 11.10 -27.34
C VAL A 16 31.90 11.06 -25.91
N LEU A 17 32.79 10.89 -24.93
CA LEU A 17 32.47 11.05 -23.51
C LEU A 17 32.49 12.55 -23.17
N ALA A 18 31.33 13.20 -23.29
CA ALA A 18 31.11 14.55 -22.77
C ALA A 18 30.65 14.44 -21.30
N GLY A 19 31.39 15.08 -20.41
CA GLY A 19 31.13 15.11 -18.97
C GLY A 19 29.79 15.75 -18.61
N VAL A 20 29.19 15.26 -17.53
CA VAL A 20 28.03 15.87 -16.89
C VAL A 20 28.41 16.35 -15.50
N VAL A 21 28.57 17.67 -15.40
CA VAL A 21 28.45 18.44 -14.16
C VAL A 21 26.96 18.64 -13.95
N GLY A 22 26.40 18.31 -12.77
CA GLY A 22 25.03 18.76 -12.48
C GLY A 22 24.27 18.04 -11.37
N GLY A 23 23.97 18.82 -10.32
CA GLY A 23 22.64 18.82 -9.72
C GLY A 23 22.45 17.96 -8.48
N ALA A 24 22.55 18.59 -7.30
CA ALA A 24 21.85 18.12 -6.11
C ALA A 24 20.34 18.22 -6.38
N ALA A 25 19.71 17.09 -6.72
CA ALA A 25 18.27 17.01 -6.91
C ALA A 25 17.53 17.10 -5.56
N PRO A 26 16.40 17.81 -5.47
CA PRO A 26 15.58 17.81 -4.27
C PRO A 26 15.01 16.41 -4.07
N VAL A 27 15.17 15.86 -2.87
CA VAL A 27 14.55 14.60 -2.46
C VAL A 27 13.04 14.85 -2.34
N GLN A 28 12.34 14.70 -3.45
CA GLN A 28 10.89 14.79 -3.48
C GLN A 28 10.33 13.48 -2.90
N ALA A 29 9.91 13.52 -1.64
CA ALA A 29 9.28 12.39 -0.96
C ALA A 29 8.05 11.95 -1.76
N ALA A 30 8.11 10.75 -2.35
CA ALA A 30 7.03 10.20 -3.15
C ALA A 30 5.74 10.12 -2.32
N PRO A 31 4.57 10.48 -2.89
CA PRO A 31 3.30 10.36 -2.18
C PRO A 31 3.05 8.89 -1.85
N VAL A 32 2.87 8.58 -0.57
CA VAL A 32 2.48 7.24 -0.11
C VAL A 32 1.06 6.97 -0.61
N GLN A 33 0.97 6.25 -1.72
CA GLN A 33 -0.29 5.78 -2.29
C GLN A 33 -0.83 4.69 -1.37
N ILE A 34 -1.89 5.00 -0.61
CA ILE A 34 -2.59 4.03 0.22
C ILE A 34 -3.49 3.20 -0.71
N THR A 35 -3.01 2.04 -1.16
CA THR A 35 -3.81 1.11 -1.97
C THR A 35 -4.94 0.51 -1.15
N ALA A 36 -6.18 0.61 -1.61
CA ALA A 36 -7.32 -0.06 -0.97
C ALA A 36 -7.06 -1.57 -0.85
N GLY A 37 -7.36 -2.16 0.30
CA GLY A 37 -7.00 -3.54 0.64
C GLY A 37 -5.57 -3.73 1.16
N GLY A 38 -4.72 -2.69 1.10
CA GLY A 38 -3.41 -2.66 1.73
C GLY A 38 -3.50 -2.64 3.26
N THR A 39 -2.41 -2.99 3.94
CA THR A 39 -2.33 -2.90 5.40
C THR A 39 -2.47 -1.44 5.84
N ALA A 40 -3.28 -1.19 6.86
CA ALA A 40 -3.46 0.17 7.36
C ALA A 40 -2.12 0.77 7.86
N PRO A 41 -1.92 2.08 7.70
CA PRO A 41 -0.68 2.74 8.13
C PRO A 41 -0.50 2.68 9.65
N ALA A 42 0.74 2.85 10.12
CA ALA A 42 1.09 2.80 11.55
C ALA A 42 0.41 3.87 12.41
N CYS A 43 -0.10 4.93 11.80
CA CYS A 43 -0.90 5.95 12.47
C CYS A 43 -2.32 5.48 12.85
N ILE A 44 -2.73 4.27 12.43
CA ILE A 44 -3.88 3.56 13.01
C ILE A 44 -3.36 2.65 14.12
N GLN A 45 -3.52 3.07 15.37
CA GLN A 45 -3.22 2.25 16.54
C GLN A 45 -4.27 1.15 16.67
N ARG A 46 -3.83 0.00 17.18
CA ARG A 46 -4.63 -1.23 17.22
C ARG A 46 -4.46 -1.85 18.59
N SER A 47 -5.55 -2.12 19.27
CA SER A 47 -5.61 -3.00 20.43
C SER A 47 -6.55 -4.14 20.10
N VAL A 48 -6.06 -5.37 20.15
CA VAL A 48 -6.77 -6.54 19.66
C VAL A 48 -6.76 -7.62 20.72
N VAL A 49 -7.93 -8.22 20.94
CA VAL A 49 -8.10 -9.40 21.77
C VAL A 49 -8.78 -10.47 20.92
N ASN A 50 -8.15 -11.64 20.80
CA ASN A 50 -8.81 -12.82 20.23
C ASN A 50 -9.46 -13.60 21.37
N ASN A 51 -10.76 -13.88 21.29
CA ASN A 51 -11.44 -14.60 22.35
C ASN A 51 -11.06 -16.09 22.29
N PRO A 52 -10.95 -16.79 23.43
CA PRO A 52 -10.61 -18.21 23.46
C PRO A 52 -11.62 -19.06 22.69
N ASP A 53 -12.91 -18.78 22.86
CA ASP A 53 -14.04 -19.51 22.25
C ASP A 53 -14.31 -19.15 20.78
N GLY A 54 -13.48 -18.28 20.21
CA GLY A 54 -13.60 -17.80 18.83
C GLY A 54 -14.10 -16.36 18.72
N GLY A 55 -13.79 -15.73 17.59
CA GLY A 55 -14.03 -14.32 17.38
C GLY A 55 -12.91 -13.44 17.92
N MET A 56 -13.06 -12.14 17.67
CA MET A 56 -12.11 -11.14 18.12
C MET A 56 -12.81 -9.81 18.43
N GLN A 57 -12.08 -9.01 19.18
CA GLN A 57 -12.41 -7.64 19.53
C GLN A 57 -11.21 -6.76 19.13
N ALA A 58 -11.45 -5.73 18.34
CA ALA A 58 -10.41 -4.80 17.92
C ALA A 58 -10.85 -3.35 18.14
N TRP A 59 -10.06 -2.61 18.90
CA TRP A 59 -10.14 -1.16 19.02
C TRP A 59 -9.09 -0.52 18.12
N LEU A 60 -9.56 0.25 17.14
CA LEU A 60 -8.72 0.99 16.23
C LEU A 60 -8.81 2.48 16.54
N TYR A 61 -7.68 3.12 16.82
CA TYR A 61 -7.61 4.57 17.07
C TYR A 61 -6.85 5.26 15.94
N ASN A 62 -7.42 6.33 15.41
CA ASN A 62 -6.85 7.07 14.30
C ASN A 62 -6.07 8.31 14.76
N LYS A 63 -4.74 8.29 14.60
CA LYS A 63 -3.85 9.45 14.79
C LYS A 63 -3.16 9.91 13.49
N CYS A 64 -3.76 9.62 12.34
CA CYS A 64 -3.19 9.93 11.01
C CYS A 64 -3.32 11.40 10.57
N GLY A 65 -3.97 12.27 11.35
CA GLY A 65 -4.22 13.66 10.97
C GLY A 65 -5.39 13.85 9.98
N LYS A 66 -5.96 12.76 9.45
CA LYS A 66 -7.09 12.76 8.50
C LYS A 66 -8.08 11.64 8.81
N THR A 67 -9.29 11.70 8.26
CA THR A 67 -10.23 10.59 8.33
C THR A 67 -9.70 9.40 7.52
N MET A 68 -9.73 8.21 8.11
CA MET A 68 -9.24 6.98 7.49
C MET A 68 -10.38 5.97 7.37
N ARG A 69 -10.47 5.28 6.23
CA ARG A 69 -11.39 4.15 6.05
C ARG A 69 -10.64 2.85 6.25
N VAL A 70 -11.09 2.06 7.21
CA VAL A 70 -10.41 0.81 7.56
C VAL A 70 -11.42 -0.31 7.79
N LYS A 71 -10.95 -1.54 7.57
CA LYS A 71 -11.62 -2.77 7.99
C LYS A 71 -10.63 -3.66 8.72
N VAL A 72 -11.16 -4.60 9.49
CA VAL A 72 -10.38 -5.70 10.05
C VAL A 72 -10.56 -6.92 9.16
N VAL A 73 -9.43 -7.46 8.69
CA VAL A 73 -9.35 -8.74 8.00
C VAL A 73 -9.34 -9.82 9.06
N VAL A 74 -10.18 -10.83 8.89
CA VAL A 74 -10.41 -11.87 9.90
C VAL A 74 -10.07 -13.22 9.31
N LYS A 75 -9.08 -13.90 9.89
CA LYS A 75 -8.70 -15.25 9.46
C LYS A 75 -9.80 -16.25 9.81
N ASN A 76 -10.08 -17.15 8.88
CA ASN A 76 -11.09 -18.21 8.99
C ASN A 76 -12.52 -17.69 9.27
N TRP A 77 -12.81 -16.45 8.86
CA TRP A 77 -14.14 -15.85 9.00
C TRP A 77 -14.33 -14.73 7.98
N ARG A 78 -15.53 -14.13 7.96
CA ARG A 78 -15.82 -12.96 7.13
C ARG A 78 -15.15 -11.70 7.70
N ASP A 79 -14.47 -10.97 6.81
CA ASP A 79 -13.95 -9.61 7.09
C ASP A 79 -15.03 -8.68 7.62
N THR A 80 -14.62 -7.69 8.42
CA THR A 80 -15.55 -6.65 8.86
C THR A 80 -15.85 -5.67 7.72
N SER A 81 -17.01 -5.02 7.77
CA SER A 81 -17.29 -3.88 6.88
C SER A 81 -16.32 -2.72 7.11
N CYS A 82 -16.07 -1.94 6.06
CA CYS A 82 -15.27 -0.74 6.15
C CYS A 82 -15.96 0.32 7.03
N LYS A 83 -15.20 0.92 7.95
CA LYS A 83 -15.63 2.08 8.73
C LYS A 83 -14.69 3.25 8.51
N SER A 84 -15.28 4.44 8.43
CA SER A 84 -14.57 5.71 8.49
C SER A 84 -14.30 6.09 9.94
N ILE A 85 -13.04 6.31 10.29
CA ILE A 85 -12.61 6.78 11.61
C ILE A 85 -12.06 8.20 11.41
N LYS A 86 -12.70 9.20 12.02
CA LYS A 86 -12.19 10.59 11.99
C LYS A 86 -10.86 10.70 12.74
N ASN A 87 -10.10 11.75 12.49
CA ASN A 87 -8.86 12.00 13.22
C ASN A 87 -9.15 12.10 14.74
N LYS A 88 -8.27 11.50 15.55
CA LYS A 88 -8.38 11.40 17.02
C LYS A 88 -9.66 10.71 17.51
N GLN A 89 -10.22 9.79 16.73
CA GLN A 89 -11.39 8.98 17.11
C GLN A 89 -11.05 7.49 17.07
N SER A 90 -11.90 6.69 17.73
CA SER A 90 -11.79 5.24 17.77
C SER A 90 -12.95 4.58 17.04
N ALA A 91 -12.70 3.39 16.50
CA ALA A 91 -13.74 2.46 16.10
C ALA A 91 -13.51 1.11 16.76
N TYR A 92 -14.61 0.50 17.18
CA TYR A 92 -14.64 -0.84 17.74
C TYR A 92 -15.21 -1.82 16.73
N PHE A 93 -14.55 -2.97 16.63
CA PHE A 93 -14.94 -4.10 15.80
C PHE A 93 -15.04 -5.34 16.68
N ARG A 94 -16.12 -6.09 16.50
CA ARG A 94 -16.33 -7.37 17.15
C ARG A 94 -16.81 -8.38 16.13
N THR A 95 -16.31 -9.60 16.24
CA THR A 95 -16.80 -10.75 15.49
C THR A 95 -17.12 -11.88 16.44
N VAL A 96 -18.04 -12.74 16.02
CA VAL A 96 -18.44 -13.95 16.77
C VAL A 96 -17.57 -15.16 16.42
N GLY A 97 -16.79 -15.09 15.35
CA GLY A 97 -15.94 -16.18 14.87
C GLY A 97 -14.67 -15.66 14.19
N GLY A 98 -13.73 -16.57 13.94
CA GLY A 98 -12.43 -16.25 13.36
C GLY A 98 -11.43 -15.67 14.36
N ARG A 99 -10.30 -15.21 13.81
CA ARG A 99 -9.21 -14.55 14.55
C ARG A 99 -8.78 -13.30 13.80
N TYR A 100 -8.32 -12.28 14.52
CA TYR A 100 -7.70 -11.12 13.89
C TYR A 100 -6.51 -11.55 13.03
N ASP A 101 -6.48 -11.09 11.77
CA ASP A 101 -5.33 -11.24 10.88
C ASP A 101 -4.57 -9.92 10.77
N ARG A 102 -5.24 -8.88 10.24
CA ARG A 102 -4.68 -7.54 10.09
C ARG A 102 -5.76 -6.49 9.98
N THR A 103 -5.36 -5.23 10.09
CA THR A 103 -6.20 -4.08 9.73
C THR A 103 -5.81 -3.62 8.34
N ALA A 104 -6.78 -3.51 7.45
CA ALA A 104 -6.59 -3.05 6.09
C ALA A 104 -7.29 -1.72 5.85
N VAL A 105 -6.77 -0.93 4.92
CA VAL A 105 -7.46 0.26 4.41
C VAL A 105 -8.54 -0.15 3.42
N CYS A 106 -9.59 0.67 3.41
CA CYS A 106 -10.54 0.78 2.31
C CYS A 106 -10.44 2.23 1.75
#